data_AF-A0A7C5S9Z2-F1
#
_entry.id   AF-A0A7C5S9Z2-F1
#
_cell.length_a   1.000
_cell.length_b   1.000
_cell.length_c   1.000
_cell.angle_alpha   90.00
_cell.angle_beta   90.00
_cell.angle_gamma   90.00
#
_symmetry.space_group_name_H-M   'P 1'
#
loop_
_entity.id
_entity.type
_entity.pdbx_description
1 polymer ?
#
loop_
_entity_poly.entity_id
_entity_poly.type
_entity_poly.pdbx_seq_one_letter_code
_entity_poly.pdbx_strand_id
1 'polypeptide(L)'
;MGYRPFEALSDLLKGIPHRHSGEDVREDGDDLFRRAMADVREIKEFRKIPYRRPRRPPVRRQGRDEIEEVSQILSEIVAGTRPIPIHLTQEYIEWTDRDLTGEITKMLHQGRLSVQDYLDLHGYSIEEARIMLRDFLRRSILKGHRCVKIIHGRGLRSKEGPKMKKAVTGWLEKDYRGWIMAYVTARAEDGGTGAVYVLLRKRT
;
A
#
# COMPACT_ATOMS: atom_id res chain seq x y z
N MET A 1 -9.11 -19.03 37.50
CA MET A 1 -7.76 -19.63 37.58
C MET A 1 -7.12 -19.46 36.21
N GLY A 2 -6.15 -18.55 36.09
CA GLY A 2 -5.60 -18.11 34.81
C GLY A 2 -4.50 -19.04 34.30
N TYR A 3 -4.61 -19.48 33.06
CA TYR A 3 -3.60 -20.29 32.38
C TYR A 3 -2.31 -19.49 32.18
N ARG A 4 -1.18 -19.96 32.74
CA ARG A 4 0.14 -19.30 32.68
C ARG A 4 1.14 -20.21 31.96
N PRO A 5 1.17 -20.21 30.62
CA PRO A 5 1.90 -21.20 29.83
C PRO A 5 3.43 -21.15 29.92
N PHE A 6 4.02 -20.26 30.73
CA PHE A 6 5.47 -20.03 30.78
C PHE A 6 6.04 -19.88 32.19
N GLU A 7 5.25 -20.16 33.23
CA GLU A 7 5.69 -19.99 34.63
C GLU A 7 6.84 -20.96 34.99
N ALA A 8 6.91 -22.12 34.31
CA ALA A 8 8.00 -23.09 34.44
C ALA A 8 9.14 -22.91 33.42
N LEU A 9 9.06 -21.92 32.53
CA LEU A 9 10.05 -21.73 31.45
C LEU A 9 11.42 -21.38 32.01
N SER A 10 11.47 -20.61 33.10
CA SER A 10 12.70 -20.25 33.81
C SER A 10 13.42 -21.46 34.41
N ASP A 11 12.70 -22.48 34.87
CA ASP A 11 13.31 -23.71 35.38
C ASP A 11 13.78 -24.62 34.25
N LEU A 12 13.07 -24.61 33.11
CA LEU A 12 13.47 -25.32 31.90
C LEU A 12 14.76 -24.74 31.27
N LEU A 13 14.97 -23.42 31.39
CA LEU A 13 16.13 -22.72 30.85
C LEU A 13 17.40 -22.87 31.70
N LYS A 14 17.28 -23.21 33.00
CA LYS A 14 18.43 -23.40 33.91
C LYS A 14 19.34 -24.59 33.51
N GLY A 15 18.83 -25.53 32.72
CA GLY A 15 19.60 -26.68 32.22
C GLY A 15 20.25 -26.44 30.84
N ILE A 16 20.03 -25.28 30.22
CA ILE A 16 20.58 -24.98 28.90
C ILE A 16 21.94 -24.31 29.09
N PRO A 17 23.04 -24.90 28.61
CA PRO A 17 24.36 -24.33 28.78
C PRO A 17 24.41 -22.92 28.16
N HIS A 18 24.77 -21.92 28.97
CA HIS A 18 25.06 -20.59 28.46
C HIS A 18 26.26 -20.69 27.50
N ARG A 19 26.01 -20.32 26.25
CA ARG A 19 27.05 -20.26 25.20
C ARG A 19 28.12 -19.26 25.68
N HIS A 20 29.30 -19.79 25.99
CA HIS A 20 30.46 -18.99 26.37
C HIS A 20 30.78 -17.96 25.29
N SER A 21 31.21 -16.78 25.76
CA SER A 21 31.82 -15.69 25.01
C SER A 21 32.82 -16.20 23.99
N GLY A 22 32.79 -15.60 22.80
CA GLY A 22 33.56 -16.02 21.63
C GLY A 22 35.03 -16.30 21.89
N GLU A 23 35.43 -17.52 21.54
CA GLU A 23 36.73 -17.77 20.92
C GLU A 23 36.46 -18.02 19.43
N ASP A 24 37.06 -17.20 18.57
CA ASP A 24 37.10 -17.37 17.11
C ASP A 24 37.92 -18.62 16.78
N VAL A 25 37.34 -19.80 16.98
CA VAL A 25 37.82 -21.00 16.31
C VAL A 25 37.25 -20.92 14.90
N ARG A 26 38.12 -20.64 13.92
CA ARG A 26 37.87 -20.87 12.50
C ARG A 26 37.75 -22.39 12.26
N GLU A 27 36.75 -23.03 12.85
CA GLU A 27 36.25 -24.32 12.38
C GLU A 27 35.44 -24.02 11.12
N ASP A 28 35.76 -24.73 10.04
CA ASP A 28 34.96 -24.70 8.81
C ASP A 28 33.48 -24.91 9.19
N GLY A 29 32.60 -24.00 8.78
CA GLY A 29 31.18 -24.02 9.16
C GLY A 29 30.52 -25.36 8.83
N ASP A 30 31.05 -26.05 7.81
CA ASP A 30 30.63 -27.38 7.40
C ASP A 30 31.01 -28.48 8.40
N ASP A 31 32.18 -28.38 9.05
CA ASP A 31 32.63 -29.33 10.08
C ASP A 31 31.83 -29.15 11.38
N LEU A 32 31.60 -27.90 11.78
CA LEU A 32 30.77 -27.57 12.93
C LEU A 32 29.33 -28.08 12.73
N PHE A 33 28.77 -27.88 11.54
CA PHE A 33 27.44 -28.36 11.17
C PHE A 33 27.36 -29.90 11.17
N ARG A 34 28.34 -30.59 10.58
CA ARG A 34 28.38 -32.06 10.56
C ARG A 34 28.43 -32.66 11.97
N ARG A 35 29.21 -32.06 12.88
CA ARG A 35 29.26 -32.45 14.30
C ARG A 35 27.92 -32.24 15.00
N ALA A 36 27.27 -31.09 14.76
CA ALA A 36 25.98 -30.76 15.36
C ALA A 36 24.82 -31.64 14.87
N MET A 37 24.93 -32.22 13.67
CA MET A 37 23.90 -33.09 13.07
C MET A 37 24.19 -34.60 13.26
N ALA A 38 25.28 -34.97 13.93
CA ALA A 38 25.76 -36.35 14.00
C ALA A 38 24.81 -37.33 14.72
N ASP A 39 23.98 -36.83 15.63
CA ASP A 39 23.00 -37.60 16.40
C ASP A 39 21.57 -37.54 15.84
N VAL A 40 21.36 -36.81 14.75
CA VAL A 40 20.05 -36.69 14.10
C VAL A 40 19.67 -38.02 13.46
N ARG A 41 18.58 -38.61 13.95
CA ARG A 41 17.99 -39.83 13.40
C ARG A 41 16.65 -39.51 12.77
N GLU A 42 16.40 -40.12 11.62
CA GLU A 42 15.09 -40.04 10.99
C GLU A 42 13.99 -40.63 11.89
N ILE A 43 12.90 -39.89 12.06
CA ILE A 43 11.69 -40.38 12.73
C ILE A 43 10.80 -41.06 11.70
N LYS A 44 10.94 -42.38 11.56
CA LYS A 44 10.29 -43.19 10.50
C LYS A 44 8.76 -43.11 10.55
N GLU A 45 8.18 -42.84 11.71
CA GLU A 45 6.75 -42.64 11.95
C GLU A 45 6.19 -41.50 11.10
N PHE A 46 6.98 -40.46 10.82
CA PHE A 46 6.56 -39.31 10.00
C PHE A 46 6.35 -39.68 8.53
N ARG A 47 6.96 -40.76 8.02
CA ARG A 47 6.68 -41.26 6.65
C ARG A 47 5.26 -41.79 6.51
N LYS A 48 4.67 -42.28 7.60
CA LYS A 48 3.32 -42.88 7.59
C LYS A 48 2.22 -41.83 7.76
N ILE A 49 2.57 -40.57 8.07
CA ILE A 49 1.59 -39.50 8.20
C ILE A 49 1.03 -39.22 6.81
N PRO A 50 -0.29 -39.44 6.58
CA PRO A 50 -0.88 -39.21 5.27
C PRO A 50 -0.88 -37.70 4.97
N TYR A 51 0.08 -37.27 4.15
CA TYR A 51 0.10 -35.92 3.62
C TYR A 51 -1.00 -35.78 2.58
N ARG A 52 -2.15 -35.22 2.97
CA ARG A 52 -3.14 -34.72 2.01
C ARG A 52 -2.54 -33.50 1.32
N ARG A 53 -1.96 -33.72 0.13
CA ARG A 53 -1.68 -32.60 -0.79
C ARG A 53 -2.97 -31.79 -0.92
N PRO A 54 -3.01 -30.51 -0.51
CA PRO A 54 -4.17 -29.69 -0.79
C PRO A 54 -4.40 -29.72 -2.29
N ARG A 55 -5.63 -30.05 -2.71
CA ARG A 55 -6.00 -30.02 -4.12
C ARG A 55 -5.74 -28.59 -4.59
N ARG A 56 -4.69 -28.39 -5.38
CA ARG A 56 -4.49 -27.10 -6.04
C ARG A 56 -5.72 -26.89 -6.92
N PRO A 57 -6.43 -25.75 -6.79
CA PRO A 57 -7.48 -25.45 -7.76
C PRO A 57 -6.85 -25.54 -9.16
N PRO A 58 -7.58 -26.05 -10.17
CA PRO A 58 -7.07 -26.06 -11.53
C PRO A 58 -6.68 -24.63 -11.89
N VAL A 59 -5.39 -24.40 -12.09
CA VAL A 59 -4.91 -23.13 -12.62
C VAL A 59 -5.50 -23.06 -14.02
N ARG A 60 -6.47 -22.15 -14.23
CA ARG A 60 -6.98 -21.85 -15.55
C ARG A 60 -5.77 -21.42 -16.38
N ARG A 61 -5.31 -22.28 -17.29
CA ARG A 61 -4.28 -21.89 -18.27
C ARG A 61 -4.93 -20.77 -19.07
N GLN A 62 -4.42 -19.54 -18.90
CA GLN A 62 -4.79 -18.45 -19.79
C GLN A 62 -4.57 -18.94 -21.21
N GLY A 63 -5.60 -18.81 -22.06
CA GLY A 63 -5.51 -19.23 -23.45
C GLY A 63 -4.37 -18.49 -24.16
N ARG A 64 -3.81 -19.06 -25.24
CA ARG A 64 -2.85 -18.34 -26.09
C ARG A 64 -3.42 -16.98 -26.52
N ASP A 65 -4.72 -16.94 -26.80
CA ASP A 65 -5.48 -15.76 -27.20
C ASP A 65 -5.43 -14.64 -26.13
N GLU A 66 -5.50 -14.98 -24.83
CA GLU A 66 -5.42 -13.98 -23.75
C GLU A 66 -4.01 -13.37 -23.65
N ILE A 67 -2.97 -14.16 -23.90
CA ILE A 67 -1.57 -13.69 -23.87
C ILE A 67 -1.30 -12.76 -25.06
N GLU A 68 -1.82 -13.12 -26.23
CA GLU A 68 -1.66 -12.32 -27.46
C GLU A 68 -2.42 -10.99 -27.35
N GLU A 69 -3.64 -10.99 -26.81
CA GLU A 69 -4.41 -9.77 -26.53
C GLU A 69 -3.68 -8.84 -25.55
N VAL A 70 -3.17 -9.37 -24.43
CA VAL A 70 -2.40 -8.58 -23.46
C VAL A 70 -1.12 -8.03 -24.09
N SER A 71 -0.41 -8.82 -24.90
CA SER A 71 0.79 -8.39 -25.59
C SER A 71 0.51 -7.24 -26.58
N GLN A 72 -0.62 -7.30 -27.30
CA GLN A 72 -1.06 -6.24 -28.18
C GLN A 72 -1.36 -4.96 -27.40
N ILE A 73 -2.13 -5.04 -26.30
CA ILE A 73 -2.44 -3.88 -25.44
C ILE A 73 -1.16 -3.24 -24.90
N LEU A 74 -0.20 -4.05 -24.43
CA LEU A 74 1.07 -3.54 -23.94
C LEU A 74 1.88 -2.87 -25.06
N SER A 75 1.87 -3.45 -26.27
CA SER A 75 2.55 -2.87 -27.43
C SER A 75 1.96 -1.52 -27.83
N GLU A 76 0.64 -1.37 -27.81
CA GLU A 76 -0.05 -0.09 -28.04
C GLU A 76 0.30 0.96 -26.96
N ILE A 77 0.43 0.54 -25.70
CA ILE A 77 0.84 1.44 -24.61
C ILE A 77 2.28 1.92 -24.81
N VAL A 78 3.20 1.00 -25.14
CA VAL A 78 4.61 1.33 -25.40
C VAL A 78 4.77 2.21 -26.64
N ALA A 79 3.96 1.96 -27.68
CA ALA A 79 3.90 2.79 -28.88
C ALA A 79 3.21 4.15 -28.67
N GLY A 80 2.59 4.37 -27.51
CA GLY A 80 1.89 5.61 -27.17
C GLY A 80 0.52 5.77 -27.82
N THR A 81 0.02 4.77 -28.54
CA THR A 81 -1.32 4.75 -29.13
C THR A 81 -2.42 4.55 -28.09
N ARG A 82 -2.09 3.93 -26.95
CA ARG A 82 -3.02 3.72 -25.83
C ARG A 82 -2.48 4.33 -24.53
N PRO A 83 -3.27 5.12 -23.78
CA PRO A 83 -2.82 5.69 -22.51
C PRO A 83 -2.73 4.64 -21.40
N ILE A 84 -1.78 4.81 -20.48
CA ILE A 84 -1.68 3.98 -19.28
C ILE A 84 -2.86 4.28 -18.34
N PRO A 85 -3.64 3.26 -17.92
CA PRO A 85 -4.67 3.45 -16.91
C PRO A 85 -4.04 3.79 -15.55
N ILE A 86 -4.15 5.05 -15.12
CA ILE A 86 -3.51 5.54 -13.88
C ILE A 86 -3.93 4.74 -12.64
N HIS A 87 -5.18 4.30 -12.56
CA HIS A 87 -5.70 3.50 -11.44
C HIS A 87 -5.03 2.13 -11.29
N LEU A 88 -4.31 1.65 -12.30
CA LEU A 88 -3.52 0.41 -12.24
C LEU A 88 -2.04 0.68 -11.90
N THR A 89 -1.66 1.93 -11.66
CA THR A 89 -0.27 2.27 -11.32
C THR A 89 -0.03 2.14 -9.82
N GLN A 90 1.20 1.81 -9.43
CA GLN A 90 1.60 1.75 -8.01
C GLN A 90 1.55 3.11 -7.31
N GLU A 91 1.58 4.20 -8.08
CA GLU A 91 1.44 5.55 -7.57
C GLU A 91 -0.02 5.94 -7.33
N TYR A 92 -0.98 5.11 -7.71
CA TYR A 92 -2.38 5.43 -7.47
C TYR A 92 -2.71 5.40 -5.98
N ILE A 93 -3.46 6.42 -5.55
CA ILE A 93 -4.03 6.53 -4.21
C ILE A 93 -5.53 6.71 -4.32
N GLU A 94 -6.25 5.98 -3.47
CA GLU A 94 -7.69 6.15 -3.27
C GLU A 94 -8.05 5.84 -1.82
N TRP A 95 -9.11 6.48 -1.37
CA TRP A 95 -9.80 6.15 -0.13
C TRP A 95 -11.27 6.51 -0.28
N THR A 96 -12.13 5.69 0.30
CA THR A 96 -13.56 5.93 0.35
C THR A 96 -14.08 5.65 1.75
N ASP A 97 -15.06 6.45 2.17
CA ASP A 97 -15.86 6.16 3.35
C ASP A 97 -16.70 4.90 3.12
N ARG A 98 -17.00 4.16 4.19
CA ARG A 98 -17.72 2.87 4.13
C ARG A 98 -19.18 3.05 3.69
N ASP A 99 -19.75 4.22 3.94
CA ASP A 99 -21.14 4.51 3.62
C ASP A 99 -21.32 4.98 2.16
N LEU A 100 -20.22 5.10 1.40
CA LEU A 100 -20.28 5.57 0.02
C LEU A 100 -20.57 4.42 -0.96
N THR A 101 -21.54 4.62 -1.85
CA THR A 101 -21.83 3.69 -2.93
C THR A 101 -20.67 3.65 -3.93
N GLY A 102 -20.30 2.45 -4.41
CA GLY A 102 -19.24 2.28 -5.41
C GLY A 102 -19.46 3.06 -6.71
N GLU A 103 -20.70 3.43 -7.01
CA GLU A 103 -21.04 4.30 -8.15
C GLU A 103 -20.44 5.70 -8.01
N ILE A 104 -20.42 6.30 -6.81
CA ILE A 104 -19.85 7.64 -6.59
C ILE A 104 -18.33 7.59 -6.76
N THR A 105 -17.67 6.55 -6.23
CA THR A 105 -16.23 6.33 -6.44
C THR A 105 -15.90 6.19 -7.92
N LYS A 106 -16.70 5.42 -8.66
CA LYS A 106 -16.58 5.29 -10.12
C LYS A 106 -16.77 6.62 -10.85
N MET A 107 -17.76 7.42 -10.46
CA MET A 107 -17.97 8.76 -11.01
C MET A 107 -16.78 9.68 -10.74
N LEU A 108 -16.18 9.59 -9.55
CA LEU A 108 -15.00 10.35 -9.17
C LEU A 108 -13.77 9.94 -10.00
N HIS A 109 -13.55 8.63 -10.22
CA HIS A 109 -12.49 8.12 -11.11
C HIS A 109 -12.65 8.62 -12.56
N GLN A 110 -13.90 8.69 -13.02
CA GLN A 110 -14.24 9.15 -14.36
C GLN A 110 -14.24 10.68 -14.49
N GLY A 111 -14.03 11.43 -13.40
CA GLY A 111 -14.08 12.90 -13.41
C GLY A 111 -15.47 13.44 -13.74
N ARG A 112 -16.54 12.66 -13.47
CA ARG A 112 -17.93 13.07 -13.70
C ARG A 112 -18.45 14.05 -12.64
N LEU A 113 -17.71 14.19 -11.54
CA LEU A 113 -17.99 15.18 -10.51
C LEU A 113 -17.20 16.44 -10.81
N SER A 114 -17.91 17.54 -11.09
CA SER A 114 -17.28 18.82 -11.43
C SER A 114 -16.38 19.31 -10.30
N VAL A 115 -15.11 19.59 -10.61
CA VAL A 115 -14.19 20.25 -9.68
C VAL A 115 -14.63 21.69 -9.51
N GLN A 116 -14.97 22.08 -8.28
CA GLN A 116 -15.52 23.40 -7.96
C GLN A 116 -14.46 24.38 -7.46
N ASP A 117 -13.34 23.87 -6.96
CA ASP A 117 -12.19 24.67 -6.51
C ASP A 117 -10.94 23.79 -6.51
N TYR A 118 -9.77 24.42 -6.56
CA TYR A 118 -8.50 23.72 -6.52
C TYR A 118 -7.46 24.42 -5.66
N LEU A 119 -6.54 23.63 -5.13
CA LEU A 119 -5.38 24.08 -4.39
C LEU A 119 -4.12 23.55 -5.06
N ASP A 120 -3.16 24.42 -5.29
CA ASP A 120 -1.84 24.04 -5.76
C ASP A 120 -0.79 24.17 -4.66
N LEU A 121 -0.11 23.05 -4.38
CA LEU A 121 0.92 22.88 -3.36
C LEU A 121 2.28 22.57 -3.98
N HIS A 122 2.41 22.53 -5.31
CA HIS A 122 3.71 22.25 -5.92
C HIS A 122 4.71 23.35 -5.54
N GLY A 123 5.92 22.94 -5.15
CA GLY A 123 7.01 23.86 -4.82
C GLY A 123 6.94 24.49 -3.43
N TYR A 124 5.85 24.33 -2.68
CA TYR A 124 5.77 24.78 -1.29
C TYR A 124 6.45 23.81 -0.33
N SER A 125 6.89 24.32 0.82
CA SER A 125 7.31 23.50 1.95
C SER A 125 6.12 22.75 2.57
N ILE A 126 6.41 21.71 3.34
CA ILE A 126 5.38 20.90 4.01
C ILE A 126 4.57 21.76 5.01
N GLU A 127 5.25 22.64 5.74
CA GLU A 127 4.64 23.53 6.73
C GLU A 127 3.68 24.54 6.06
N GLU A 128 4.12 25.19 4.97
CA GLU A 128 3.27 26.11 4.20
C GLU A 128 2.08 25.36 3.60
N ALA A 129 2.34 24.22 2.97
CA ALA A 129 1.30 23.41 2.35
C ALA A 129 0.24 22.94 3.35
N ARG A 130 0.63 22.65 4.59
CA ARG A 130 -0.31 22.27 5.65
C ARG A 130 -1.26 23.41 5.99
N ILE A 131 -0.75 24.63 6.10
CA ILE A 131 -1.54 25.84 6.39
C ILE A 131 -2.48 26.12 5.21
N MET A 132 -1.96 26.09 3.98
CA MET A 132 -2.75 26.33 2.77
C MET A 132 -3.86 25.29 2.60
N LEU A 133 -3.57 24.02 2.84
CA LEU A 133 -4.56 22.93 2.77
C LEU A 133 -5.68 23.14 3.78
N ARG A 134 -5.34 23.48 5.02
CA ARG A 134 -6.32 23.77 6.07
C ARG A 134 -7.26 24.90 5.65
N ASP A 135 -6.70 26.01 5.20
CA ASP A 135 -7.47 27.20 4.87
C ASP A 135 -8.30 26.97 3.60
N PHE A 136 -7.79 26.21 2.64
CA PHE A 136 -8.52 25.78 1.45
C PHE A 136 -9.70 24.87 1.76
N LEU A 137 -9.50 23.80 2.54
CA LEU A 137 -10.57 22.87 2.88
C LEU A 137 -11.64 23.56 3.72
N ARG A 138 -11.24 24.39 4.69
CA ARG A 138 -12.17 25.19 5.48
C ARG A 138 -13.03 26.09 4.59
N ARG A 139 -12.43 26.85 3.68
CA ARG A 139 -13.18 27.72 2.74
C ARG A 139 -14.09 26.92 1.81
N SER A 140 -13.61 25.79 1.30
CA SER A 140 -14.39 24.92 0.39
C SER A 140 -15.62 24.35 1.07
N ILE A 141 -15.48 23.89 2.32
CA ILE A 141 -16.59 23.40 3.15
C ILE A 141 -17.58 24.54 3.44
N LEU A 142 -17.10 25.74 3.80
CA LEU A 142 -17.96 26.90 4.04
C LEU A 142 -18.75 27.33 2.80
N LYS A 143 -18.16 27.21 1.60
CA LYS A 143 -18.82 27.49 0.32
C LYS A 143 -19.75 26.37 -0.16
N GLY A 144 -19.82 25.24 0.55
CA GLY A 144 -20.63 24.10 0.16
C GLY A 144 -20.10 23.35 -1.07
N HIS A 145 -18.80 23.47 -1.39
CA HIS A 145 -18.20 22.68 -2.44
C HIS A 145 -18.28 21.20 -2.11
N ARG A 146 -18.53 20.38 -3.13
CA ARG A 146 -18.63 18.92 -3.06
C ARG A 146 -17.37 18.26 -3.59
N CYS A 147 -16.86 18.67 -4.74
CA CYS A 147 -15.64 18.09 -5.30
C CYS A 147 -14.58 19.18 -5.47
N VAL A 148 -13.41 18.96 -4.88
CA VAL A 148 -12.26 19.87 -4.97
C VAL A 148 -11.02 19.11 -5.42
N LYS A 149 -10.04 19.82 -5.99
CA LYS A 149 -8.79 19.22 -6.47
C LYS A 149 -7.60 19.74 -5.66
N ILE A 150 -6.70 18.86 -5.26
CA ILE A 150 -5.44 19.24 -4.60
C ILE A 150 -4.28 18.77 -5.48
N ILE A 151 -3.47 19.70 -5.95
CA ILE A 151 -2.28 19.46 -6.76
C ILE A 151 -1.08 19.45 -5.82
N HIS A 152 -0.54 18.28 -5.52
CA HIS A 152 0.63 18.12 -4.65
C HIS A 152 1.94 17.99 -5.42
N GLY A 153 1.86 17.85 -6.75
CA GLY A 153 2.99 17.62 -7.65
C GLY A 153 3.49 16.16 -7.61
N ARG A 154 4.22 15.76 -8.65
CA ARG A 154 4.73 14.37 -8.77
C ARG A 154 5.96 14.09 -7.90
N GLY A 155 6.63 15.12 -7.38
CA GLY A 155 7.82 14.95 -6.55
C GLY A 155 9.06 14.42 -7.27
N LEU A 156 9.03 14.27 -8.60
CA LEU A 156 10.14 13.73 -9.42
C LEU A 156 11.43 14.57 -9.38
N ARG A 157 11.34 15.84 -8.96
CA ARG A 157 12.48 16.77 -8.83
C ARG A 157 13.06 16.85 -7.41
N SER A 158 12.46 16.16 -6.44
CA SER A 158 12.94 16.14 -5.06
C SER A 158 13.97 15.03 -4.87
N LYS A 159 15.14 15.35 -4.28
CA LYS A 159 16.17 14.36 -3.93
C LYS A 159 15.66 13.28 -2.95
N GLU A 160 14.59 13.59 -2.22
CA GLU A 160 14.04 12.72 -1.17
C GLU A 160 12.68 12.10 -1.55
N GLY A 161 12.31 12.18 -2.84
CA GLY A 161 11.06 11.65 -3.38
C GLY A 161 9.82 12.50 -3.08
N PRO A 162 8.60 11.97 -3.34
CA PRO A 162 7.35 12.72 -3.28
C PRO A 162 6.84 12.91 -1.84
N LYS A 163 7.56 13.70 -1.03
CA LYS A 163 7.19 14.04 0.36
C LYS A 163 5.81 14.71 0.45
N MET A 164 5.51 15.64 -0.45
CA MET A 164 4.25 16.37 -0.46
C MET A 164 3.04 15.44 -0.63
N LYS A 165 3.13 14.46 -1.54
CA LYS A 165 2.09 13.45 -1.73
C LYS A 165 1.78 12.70 -0.44
N LYS A 166 2.82 12.16 0.22
CA LYS A 166 2.68 11.41 1.48
C LYS A 166 2.09 12.27 2.60
N ALA A 167 2.49 13.54 2.68
CA ALA A 167 1.96 14.49 3.65
C ALA A 167 0.48 14.78 3.40
N VAL A 168 0.09 15.13 2.17
CA VAL A 168 -1.31 15.39 1.81
C VAL A 168 -2.19 14.18 2.09
N THR A 169 -1.79 12.97 1.68
CA THR A 169 -2.55 11.75 2.00
C THR A 169 -2.69 11.54 3.50
N GLY A 170 -1.59 11.70 4.25
CA GLY A 170 -1.61 11.55 5.71
C GLY A 170 -2.54 12.54 6.40
N TRP A 171 -2.57 13.79 5.95
CA TRP A 171 -3.49 14.81 6.48
C TRP A 171 -4.94 14.51 6.12
N LEU A 172 -5.23 14.10 4.87
CA LEU A 172 -6.58 13.72 4.46
C LEU A 172 -7.11 12.53 5.28
N GLU A 173 -6.29 11.49 5.49
CA GLU A 173 -6.68 10.30 6.24
C GLU A 173 -6.85 10.51 7.74
N LYS A 174 -6.07 11.41 8.34
CA LYS A 174 -6.03 11.63 9.79
C LYS A 174 -6.80 12.87 10.21
N ASP A 175 -6.35 14.04 9.74
CA ASP A 175 -6.81 15.35 10.20
C ASP A 175 -8.19 15.70 9.60
N TYR A 176 -8.47 15.29 8.36
CA TYR A 176 -9.68 15.70 7.62
C TYR A 176 -10.71 14.59 7.40
N ARG A 177 -10.50 13.40 7.96
CA ARG A 177 -11.34 12.21 7.73
C ARG A 177 -12.84 12.47 7.93
N GLY A 178 -13.22 13.25 8.94
CA GLY A 178 -14.62 13.55 9.24
C GLY A 178 -15.32 14.48 8.22
N TRP A 179 -14.53 15.18 7.39
CA TRP A 179 -15.02 16.17 6.43
C TRP A 179 -15.02 15.68 4.99
N ILE A 180 -14.41 14.53 4.73
CA ILE A 180 -14.24 13.94 3.41
C ILE A 180 -15.01 12.62 3.31
N MET A 181 -15.60 12.37 2.14
CA MET A 181 -16.30 11.11 1.81
C MET A 181 -15.43 10.19 0.98
N ALA A 182 -14.57 10.74 0.12
CA ALA A 182 -13.63 9.98 -0.68
C ALA A 182 -12.51 10.90 -1.20
N TYR A 183 -11.38 10.31 -1.55
CA TYR A 183 -10.39 10.96 -2.40
C TYR A 183 -9.75 9.95 -3.34
N VAL A 184 -9.39 10.37 -4.53
CA VAL A 184 -8.79 9.50 -5.57
C VAL A 184 -7.75 10.29 -6.34
N THR A 185 -6.78 9.60 -6.92
CA THR A 185 -5.83 10.24 -7.84
C THR A 185 -6.57 10.83 -9.03
N ALA A 186 -6.20 12.04 -9.43
CA ALA A 186 -6.84 12.73 -10.54
C ALA A 186 -6.62 12.02 -11.88
N ARG A 187 -7.46 12.33 -12.87
CA ARG A 187 -7.28 11.83 -14.25
C ARG A 187 -6.01 12.39 -14.87
N ALA A 188 -5.54 11.73 -15.93
CA ALA A 188 -4.31 12.12 -16.64
C ALA A 188 -4.34 13.59 -17.08
N GLU A 189 -5.46 14.01 -17.67
CA GLU A 189 -5.72 15.38 -18.12
C GLU A 189 -5.80 16.41 -16.99
N ASP A 190 -5.98 15.97 -15.75
CA ASP A 190 -6.20 16.82 -14.57
C ASP A 190 -5.02 16.86 -13.59
N GLY A 191 -3.90 16.23 -13.95
CA GLY A 191 -2.66 16.20 -13.17
C GLY A 191 -2.15 14.80 -12.83
N GLY A 192 -2.97 13.77 -13.04
CA GLY A 192 -2.61 12.36 -12.81
C GLY A 192 -2.09 12.11 -11.39
N THR A 193 -0.99 11.36 -11.28
CA THR A 193 -0.35 10.99 -10.01
C THR A 193 0.20 12.17 -9.20
N GLY A 194 0.15 13.39 -9.73
CA GLY A 194 0.52 14.64 -9.04
C GLY A 194 -0.66 15.42 -8.44
N ALA A 195 -1.89 14.92 -8.57
CA ALA A 195 -3.07 15.57 -8.03
C ALA A 195 -4.10 14.54 -7.52
N VAL A 196 -4.97 15.00 -6.61
CA VAL A 196 -6.08 14.21 -6.07
C VAL A 196 -7.39 14.97 -6.17
N TYR A 197 -8.46 14.29 -6.54
CA TYR A 197 -9.82 14.78 -6.29
C TYR A 197 -10.23 14.40 -4.87
N VAL A 198 -10.93 15.31 -4.20
CA VAL A 198 -11.46 15.11 -2.86
C VAL A 198 -12.95 15.41 -2.88
N LEU A 199 -13.75 14.41 -2.50
CA LEU A 199 -15.18 14.53 -2.31
C LEU A 199 -15.45 14.93 -0.85
N LEU A 200 -15.96 16.14 -0.65
CA LEU A 200 -16.32 16.70 0.65
C LEU A 200 -17.71 16.23 1.09
N ARG A 201 -17.85 16.00 2.40
CA ARG A 201 -19.13 15.67 3.02
C ARG A 201 -20.07 16.87 2.92
N LYS A 202 -21.32 16.60 2.57
CA LYS A 202 -22.37 17.64 2.56
C LYS A 202 -22.55 18.14 3.99
N ARG A 203 -22.52 19.47 4.16
CA ARG A 203 -22.88 20.10 5.42
C ARG A 203 -24.41 20.03 5.52
N THR A 204 -24.91 19.17 6.41
CA THR A 204 -26.33 19.14 6.79
C THR A 204 -26.59 20.29 7.76
#